data_AF-A0A803Q7K0-F1
#
_entry.id   AF-A0A803Q7K0-F1
#
_cell.length_a   1.000
_cell.length_b   1.000
_cell.length_c   1.000
_cell.angle_alpha   90.00
_cell.angle_beta   90.00
_cell.angle_gamma   90.00
#
_symmetry.space_group_name_H-M   'P 1'
#
loop_
_entity.id
_entity.type
_entity.pdbx_description
1 polymer ?
#
loop_
_entity_poly.entity_id
_entity_poly.type
_entity_poly.pdbx_seq_one_letter_code
_entity_poly.pdbx_strand_id
1 'polypeptide(L)' 'MCIAVVTRNHHGEVTWVHAARLEFSDALCEEASTCCLALEVAKGKGCNFIIVESDSRVVINTLNGKDSH' A
#
# COMPACT_ATOMS: atom_id res chain seq x y z
N MET A 1 -0.13 2.55 -15.43
CA MET A 1 -0.84 1.42 -14.79
C MET A 1 -1.83 2.00 -13.77
N CYS A 2 -2.76 1.22 -13.23
CA CYS A 2 -3.75 1.71 -12.27
C CYS A 2 -3.45 1.10 -10.91
N ILE A 3 -3.42 1.95 -9.88
CA ILE A 3 -3.28 1.52 -8.50
C ILE A 3 -4.65 1.50 -7.84
N ALA A 4 -4.88 0.51 -6.99
CA ALA A 4 -6.08 0.39 -6.19
C ALA A 4 -5.69 0.04 -4.74
N VAL A 5 -6.13 0.88 -3.81
CA VAL A 5 -6.01 0.66 -2.38
C VAL A 5 -7.40 0.30 -1.87
N VAL A 6 -7.52 -0.88 -1.29
CA VAL A 6 -8.74 -1.35 -0.64
C VAL A 6 -8.46 -1.46 0.83
N THR A 7 -9.35 -0.94 1.67
CA THR A 7 -9.24 -1.15 3.10
C THR A 7 -10.36 -1.95 3.66
N ARG A 8 -9.97 -2.72 4.67
CA ARG A 8 -10.86 -3.57 5.43
C ARG A 8 -10.81 -3.17 6.89
N ASN A 9 -11.95 -3.22 7.56
CA ASN A 9 -11.96 -3.15 9.01
C ASN A 9 -11.54 -4.51 9.62
N HIS A 10 -11.51 -4.60 10.95
CA HIS A 10 -11.15 -5.83 11.66
C HIS A 10 -12.14 -6.99 11.48
N HIS A 11 -13.33 -6.75 10.91
CA HIS A 11 -14.28 -7.80 10.51
C HIS A 11 -14.08 -8.26 9.06
N GLY A 12 -13.10 -7.70 8.33
CA GLY A 12 -12.83 -8.01 6.93
C GLY A 12 -13.73 -7.25 5.93
N GLU A 13 -14.56 -6.33 6.40
CA GLU A 13 -15.49 -5.57 5.55
C GLU A 13 -14.77 -4.43 4.84
N VAL A 14 -15.02 -4.27 3.54
CA VAL A 14 -14.45 -3.16 2.77
C VAL A 14 -15.08 -1.85 3.23
N THR A 15 -14.24 -0.92 3.69
CA THR A 15 -14.69 0.39 4.19
C THR A 15 -14.52 1.49 3.15
N TRP A 16 -13.42 1.46 2.39
CA TRP A 16 -13.16 2.41 1.32
C TRP A 16 -12.26 1.80 0.25
N VAL A 17 -12.37 2.41 -0.93
CA VAL A 17 -11.53 2.11 -2.08
C VAL A 17 -10.98 3.43 -2.61
N HIS A 18 -9.68 3.48 -2.83
CA HIS A 18 -9.01 4.57 -3.52
C HIS A 18 -8.35 4.02 -4.76
N ALA A 19 -8.59 4.65 -5.91
CA ALA A 19 -7.93 4.27 -7.15
C ALA A 19 -7.36 5.52 -7.81
N ALA A 20 -6.15 5.39 -8.34
CA ALA A 20 -5.50 6.42 -9.11
C ALA A 20 -4.76 5.80 -10.28
N ARG A 21 -4.61 6.58 -11.34
CA ARG A 21 -3.75 6.20 -12.46
C ARG A 21 -2.37 6.79 -12.19
N LEU A 22 -1.36 5.93 -12.18
CA LEU A 22 0.04 6.35 -12.05
C LEU A 22 0.83 5.77 -13.21
N GLU A 23 1.67 6.61 -13.79
CA GLU A 23 2.57 6.23 -14.88
C GLU A 23 3.92 5.91 -14.22
N PHE A 24 4.17 4.63 -13.95
CA PHE A 24 5.45 4.14 -13.43
C PHE A 24 6.26 3.46 -14.53
N SER A 25 7.58 3.55 -14.41
CA SER A 25 8.52 2.93 -15.35
C SER A 25 8.89 1.48 -15.00
N ASP A 26 8.65 1.05 -13.76
CA ASP A 26 9.06 -0.24 -13.22
C ASP A 26 8.01 -0.78 -12.23
N ALA A 27 7.75 -2.10 -12.30
CA ALA A 27 6.72 -2.76 -11.50
C ALA A 27 7.04 -2.77 -9.99
N LEU A 28 8.32 -2.88 -9.61
CA LEU A 28 8.73 -2.86 -8.21
C LEU A 28 8.57 -1.45 -7.62
N CYS A 29 8.93 -0.42 -8.39
CA CYS A 29 8.70 0.97 -8.00
C CYS A 29 7.21 1.27 -7.83
N GLU A 30 6.37 0.73 -8.72
CA GLU A 30 4.92 0.87 -8.63
C GLU A 30 4.35 0.24 -7.36
N GLU A 31 4.77 -0.98 -7.03
CA GLU A 31 4.24 -1.69 -5.89
C GLU A 31 4.67 -1.05 -4.56
N ALA A 32 5.93 -0.62 -4.46
CA ALA A 32 6.41 0.18 -3.33
C ALA A 32 5.63 1.50 -3.20
N SER A 33 5.41 2.21 -4.30
CA SER A 33 4.65 3.46 -4.31
C SER A 33 3.18 3.27 -3.95
N THR A 34 2.58 2.14 -4.35
CA THR A 34 1.21 1.76 -4.00
C THR A 34 1.08 1.51 -2.50
N CYS A 35 2.04 0.81 -1.89
CA CYS A 35 2.08 0.60 -0.44
C CYS A 35 2.21 1.93 0.32
N CYS A 36 3.09 2.83 -0.14
CA CYS A 36 3.24 4.16 0.44
C CYS A 36 1.96 5.00 0.32
N LEU A 37 1.30 4.99 -0.84
CA LEU A 37 0.04 5.71 -0.99
C LEU A 37 -1.06 5.13 -0.09
N ALA A 38 -1.14 3.80 0.05
CA ALA A 38 -2.09 3.17 0.95
C ALA A 38 -1.94 3.67 2.39
N LEU A 39 -0.69 3.80 2.86
CA LEU A 39 -0.37 4.37 4.18
C LEU A 39 -0.80 5.83 4.28
N GLU A 40 -0.45 6.67 3.31
CA GLU A 40 -0.79 8.09 3.32
C GLU A 40 -2.30 8.32 3.30
N VAL A 41 -3.05 7.56 2.49
CA VAL A 41 -4.51 7.63 2.46
C VAL A 41 -5.10 7.19 3.80
N ALA A 42 -4.65 6.07 4.36
CA ALA A 42 -5.14 5.59 5.65
C ALA A 42 -4.83 6.58 6.80
N LYS A 43 -3.63 7.17 6.80
CA LYS A 43 -3.23 8.20 7.76
C LYS A 43 -4.07 9.47 7.62
N GLY A 44 -4.30 9.94 6.39
CA GLY A 44 -5.17 11.09 6.10
C GLY A 44 -6.63 10.88 6.50
N LYS A 45 -7.07 9.62 6.63
CA LYS A 45 -8.39 9.23 7.12
C LYS A 45 -8.45 9.03 8.64
N GLY A 46 -7.34 9.22 9.36
CA GLY A 46 -7.28 9.10 10.82
C GLY A 46 -7.25 7.65 11.33
N CYS A 47 -6.81 6.68 10.52
CA CYS A 47 -6.62 5.31 10.98
C CYS A 47 -5.42 5.21 11.93
N ASN A 48 -5.66 4.74 13.16
CA ASN A 48 -4.62 4.58 14.18
C ASN A 48 -3.79 3.30 14.03
N PHE A 49 -4.39 2.25 13.45
CA PHE A 49 -3.75 0.96 13.23
C PHE A 49 -3.92 0.60 11.76
N ILE A 50 -2.80 0.41 11.06
CA ILE A 50 -2.78 0.19 9.61
C ILE A 50 -1.94 -1.05 9.33
N ILE A 51 -2.51 -1.98 8.59
CA ILE A 51 -1.80 -3.13 8.01
C ILE A 51 -1.87 -2.95 6.49
N VAL A 52 -0.73 -3.01 5.83
CA VAL A 52 -0.63 -2.99 4.37
C VAL A 52 -0.21 -4.36 3.90
N GLU A 53 -0.95 -4.90 2.93
CA GLU A 53 -0.69 -6.19 2.32
C GLU A 53 -0.15 -5.98 0.90
N SER A 54 0.90 -6.69 0.55
CA SER A 54 1.51 -6.75 -0.79
C SER A 54 1.94 -8.18 -1.05
N ASP A 55 1.88 -8.63 -2.29
CA ASP A 55 2.33 -9.96 -2.72
C ASP A 55 3.82 -9.98 -3.12
N SER A 56 4.45 -8.81 -3.31
CA SER A 56 5.90 -8.70 -3.45
C SER A 56 6.64 -8.76 -2.12
N ARG A 57 7.32 -9.89 -1.92
CA ARG A 57 8.25 -10.09 -0.82
C ARG A 57 9.35 -9.02 -0.76
N VAL A 58 9.82 -8.55 -1.92
CA VAL A 58 10.89 -7.53 -1.99
C VAL A 58 10.41 -6.20 -1.43
N VAL A 59 9.19 -5.78 -1.80
CA VAL A 59 8.57 -4.56 -1.27
C VAL A 59 8.35 -4.69 0.23
N ILE A 60 7.79 -5.81 0.69
CA ILE A 60 7.57 -6.07 2.12
C ILE A 60 8.88 -5.99 2.91
N ASN A 61 9.94 -6.64 2.44
CA ASN A 61 11.21 -6.65 3.16
C ASN A 61 11.88 -5.28 3.17
N THR A 62 11.87 -4.57 2.04
CA THR A 62 12.42 -3.22 1.91
C THR A 62 11.70 -2.25 2.84
N LEU A 63 10.36 -2.25 2.85
CA LEU A 63 9.56 -1.37 3.73
C LEU A 63 9.74 -1.71 5.22
N ASN A 64 10.01 -2.97 5.54
CA ASN A 64 10.32 -3.40 6.91
C ASN A 64 11.79 -3.18 7.30
N GLY A 65 12.62 -2.60 6.43
CA GLY A 65 14.05 -2.37 6.68
C GLY A 65 14.89 -3.65 6.78
N LYS A 66 14.39 -4.77 6.26
CA LYS A 66 15.09 -6.06 6.27
C LYS A 66 16.16 -6.19 5.18
N ASP A 67 16.01 -5.40 4.12
CA ASP A 67 16.94 -5.38 2.97
C ASP A 67 17.86 -4.14 2.97
N SER A 68 17.81 -3.29 4.01
CA SER A 68 18.76 -2.19 4.21
C SER A 68 20.05 -2.73 4.84
N HIS A 69 21.08 -2.91 4.01
CA HIS A 69 22.45 -3.20 4.41
C HIS A 69 23.17 -1.98 4.99
#